data_AF-A0AA43C7E9-F1
#
_entry.id   AF-A0AA43C7E9-F1
#
_cell.length_a   1.000
_cell.length_b   1.000
_cell.length_c   1.000
_cell.angle_alpha   90.00
_cell.angle_beta   90.00
_cell.angle_gamma   90.00
#
_symmetry.space_group_name_H-M   'P 1'
#
loop_
_entity.id
_entity.type
_entity.pdbx_description
1 polymer ?
#
loop_
_entity_poly.entity_id
_entity_poly.type
_entity_poly.pdbx_seq_one_letter_code
_entity_poly.pdbx_strand_id
1 'polypeptide(L)'
;MVQLNRSVGIILVLIIGFVVQLIFSVADAIDTPNKAVVEFSKAYFELDKSMTKKICKKQLASEDVDVVDEYLYFAAQTARERGFDINFLKNKLYHIETETISKNDTEAQIRITGKIRVAINPVYPVVAKLFDIGSTHEVDKIIRVIKEDGQWKVCGNLFSLTSI
;
A
#
# COMPACT_ATOMS: atom_id res chain seq x y z
N MET A 1 47.68 -20.81 11.72
CA MET A 1 46.24 -21.11 11.64
C MET A 1 45.60 -20.66 12.93
N VAL A 2 44.79 -19.61 12.90
CA VAL A 2 44.08 -19.13 14.10
C VAL A 2 42.93 -20.09 14.39
N GLN A 3 43.01 -20.81 15.51
CA GLN A 3 41.88 -21.60 16.00
C GLN A 3 40.80 -20.63 16.48
N LEU A 4 39.80 -20.38 15.62
CA LEU A 4 38.67 -19.54 15.96
C LEU A 4 37.83 -20.30 16.98
N ASN A 5 37.85 -19.83 18.23
CA ASN A 5 37.08 -20.43 19.30
C ASN A 5 35.59 -20.42 18.92
N ARG A 6 34.84 -21.50 19.17
CA ARG A 6 33.44 -21.65 18.71
C ARG A 6 32.57 -20.44 19.06
N SER A 7 32.79 -19.86 20.23
CA SER A 7 32.10 -18.65 20.70
C SER A 7 32.44 -17.39 19.88
N VAL A 8 33.68 -17.25 19.41
CA VAL A 8 34.10 -16.13 18.54
C VAL A 8 33.38 -16.21 17.19
N GLY A 9 33.23 -17.42 16.63
CA GLY A 9 32.46 -17.63 15.41
C GLY A 9 30.99 -17.23 15.56
N ILE A 10 30.35 -17.59 16.68
CA ILE A 10 28.94 -17.23 16.96
C ILE A 10 28.77 -15.71 17.11
N ILE A 11 29.65 -15.06 17.89
CA ILE A 11 29.62 -13.61 18.09
C ILE A 11 29.79 -12.89 16.74
N LEU A 12 30.71 -13.35 15.90
CA LEU A 12 30.92 -12.77 14.57
C LEU A 12 29.68 -12.86 13.68
N VAL A 13 28.99 -14.01 13.66
CA VAL A 13 27.76 -14.18 12.88
C VAL A 13 26.65 -13.26 13.38
N LEU A 14 26.50 -13.09 14.70
CA LEU A 14 25.50 -12.17 15.26
C LEU A 14 25.79 -10.72 14.90
N ILE A 15 27.05 -10.29 14.95
CA ILE A 15 27.45 -8.93 14.55
C ILE A 15 27.16 -8.72 13.07
N ILE A 16 27.54 -9.66 12.19
CA ILE A 16 27.27 -9.57 10.75
C ILE A 16 25.76 -9.49 10.50
N GLY A 17 24.97 -10.36 11.16
CA GLY A 17 23.51 -10.35 11.03
C GLY A 17 22.90 -9.01 11.43
N PHE A 18 23.35 -8.43 12.55
CA PHE A 18 22.91 -7.11 13.00
C PHE A 18 23.28 -5.99 12.01
N VAL A 19 24.51 -5.99 11.50
CA VAL A 19 24.96 -5.00 10.49
C VAL A 19 24.13 -5.11 9.20
N VAL A 20 23.87 -6.33 8.72
CA VAL A 20 23.04 -6.55 7.53
C VAL A 20 21.60 -6.05 7.76
N GLN A 21 21.02 -6.32 8.94
CA GLN A 21 19.69 -5.81 9.30
C GLN A 21 19.62 -4.28 9.29
N LEU A 22 20.66 -3.60 9.80
CA LEU A 22 20.74 -2.14 9.75
C LEU A 22 20.81 -1.62 8.31
N ILE A 23 21.64 -2.24 7.46
CA ILE A 23 21.76 -1.85 6.05
C ILE A 23 20.42 -2.00 5.33
N PHE A 24 19.69 -3.11 5.53
CA PHE A 24 18.38 -3.31 4.93
C PHE A 24 17.32 -2.35 5.47
N SER A 25 17.39 -1.97 6.74
CA SER A 25 16.48 -0.97 7.31
C SER A 25 16.67 0.40 6.67
N VAL A 26 17.93 0.81 6.43
CA VAL A 26 18.23 2.07 5.73
C VAL A 26 17.80 1.99 4.27
N ALA A 27 18.04 0.86 3.60
CA ALA A 27 17.60 0.66 2.22
C ALA A 27 16.07 0.74 2.09
N ASP A 28 15.32 0.18 3.05
CA ASP A 28 13.86 0.28 3.07
C ASP A 28 13.39 1.71 3.39
N ALA A 29 14.14 2.49 4.17
CA ALA A 29 13.81 3.89 4.43
C ALA A 29 13.92 4.79 3.19
N ILE A 30 14.57 4.34 2.12
CA ILE A 30 14.67 5.10 0.86
C ILE A 30 13.30 5.12 0.18
N ASP A 31 12.79 6.33 -0.01
CA ASP A 31 11.54 6.53 -0.73
C ASP A 31 11.74 6.30 -2.24
N THR A 32 10.95 5.38 -2.79
CA THR A 32 11.00 4.98 -4.20
C THR A 32 9.61 5.09 -4.82
N PRO A 33 9.52 5.30 -6.14
CA PRO A 33 8.22 5.41 -6.81
C PRO A 33 7.36 4.15 -6.63
N ASN A 34 7.99 2.96 -6.69
CA ASN A 34 7.31 1.68 -6.46
C ASN A 34 6.75 1.60 -5.03
N LYS A 35 7.55 1.97 -4.02
CA LYS A 35 7.11 1.97 -2.62
C LYS A 35 5.92 2.91 -2.40
N ALA A 36 5.97 4.12 -2.96
CA ALA A 36 4.85 5.06 -2.89
C ALA A 36 3.55 4.49 -3.48
N VAL A 37 3.62 3.83 -4.63
CA VAL A 37 2.47 3.17 -5.27
C VAL A 37 1.92 2.04 -4.40
N VAL A 38 2.78 1.20 -3.81
CA VAL A 38 2.35 0.11 -2.93
C VAL A 38 1.71 0.63 -1.65
N GLU A 39 2.32 1.62 -1.00
CA GLU A 39 1.81 2.23 0.23
C GLU A 39 0.46 2.91 -0.01
N PHE A 40 0.35 3.71 -1.08
CA PHE A 40 -0.93 4.30 -1.49
C PHE A 40 -1.99 3.23 -1.74
N SER A 41 -1.68 2.21 -2.56
CA SER A 41 -2.67 1.20 -2.95
C SER A 41 -3.17 0.37 -1.76
N LYS A 42 -2.27 0.01 -0.82
CA LYS A 42 -2.68 -0.66 0.43
C LYS A 42 -3.62 0.21 1.25
N ALA A 43 -3.25 1.45 1.50
CA ALA A 43 -4.08 2.38 2.27
C ALA A 43 -5.42 2.66 1.57
N TYR A 44 -5.43 2.79 0.24
CA TYR A 44 -6.63 2.94 -0.58
C TYR A 44 -7.60 1.78 -0.39
N PHE A 45 -7.15 0.54 -0.59
CA PHE A 45 -8.02 -0.64 -0.46
C PHE A 45 -8.49 -0.88 0.97
N GLU A 46 -7.68 -0.52 1.98
CA GLU A 46 -8.05 -0.62 3.40
C GLU A 46 -8.93 0.54 3.89
N LEU A 47 -9.28 1.49 3.02
CA LEU A 47 -10.02 2.72 3.36
C LEU A 47 -9.35 3.50 4.51
N ASP A 48 -8.01 3.60 4.47
CA ASP A 48 -7.20 4.30 5.46
C ASP A 48 -6.85 5.71 4.99
N LYS A 49 -7.22 6.72 5.79
CA LYS A 49 -6.91 8.13 5.58
C LYS A 49 -5.40 8.40 5.41
N SER A 50 -4.53 7.51 5.89
CA SER A 50 -3.08 7.60 5.67
C SER A 50 -2.68 7.69 4.19
N MET A 51 -3.55 7.25 3.25
CA MET A 51 -3.34 7.38 1.80
C MET A 51 -3.09 8.83 1.35
N THR A 52 -3.66 9.82 2.05
CA THR A 52 -3.46 11.27 1.81
C THR A 52 -1.98 11.66 1.71
N LYS A 53 -1.12 11.03 2.52
CA LYS A 53 0.33 11.31 2.56
C LYS A 53 1.03 10.98 1.24
N LYS A 54 0.45 10.07 0.46
CA LYS A 54 0.99 9.59 -0.81
C LYS A 54 0.22 10.12 -2.01
N ILE A 55 -0.72 11.05 -1.84
CA ILE A 55 -1.43 11.69 -2.95
C ILE A 55 -0.81 13.06 -3.22
N CYS A 56 -0.66 13.42 -4.48
CA CYS A 56 -0.14 14.73 -4.88
C CYS A 56 -1.05 15.88 -4.40
N LYS A 57 -0.45 16.99 -3.95
CA LYS A 57 -1.19 18.10 -3.31
C LYS A 57 -2.34 18.63 -4.17
N LYS A 58 -2.12 18.74 -5.49
CA LYS A 58 -3.13 19.23 -6.45
C LYS A 58 -4.43 18.42 -6.41
N GLN A 59 -4.37 17.15 -6.03
CA GLN A 59 -5.53 16.25 -6.04
C GLN A 59 -6.27 16.19 -4.72
N LEU A 60 -5.62 16.63 -3.64
CA LEU A 60 -6.24 16.76 -2.33
C LEU A 60 -7.07 18.05 -2.21
N ALA A 61 -6.81 19.04 -3.07
CA ALA A 61 -7.37 20.38 -3.00
C ALA A 61 -8.20 20.74 -4.24
N SER A 62 -9.14 19.88 -4.62
CA SER A 62 -10.20 20.28 -5.54
C SER A 62 -11.28 21.00 -4.72
N GLU A 63 -11.38 22.33 -4.86
CA GLU A 63 -12.53 23.12 -4.37
C GLU A 63 -12.86 22.99 -2.87
N ASP A 64 -11.86 23.16 -1.99
CA ASP A 64 -12.02 23.21 -0.51
C ASP A 64 -12.59 21.95 0.18
N VAL A 65 -12.80 20.85 -0.55
CA VAL A 65 -13.22 19.56 -0.01
C VAL A 65 -12.05 18.56 -0.09
N ASP A 66 -11.73 17.93 1.05
CA ASP A 66 -10.75 16.82 1.08
C ASP A 66 -11.37 15.61 0.38
N VAL A 67 -10.97 15.38 -0.87
CA VAL A 67 -11.43 14.29 -1.75
C VAL A 67 -11.34 12.92 -1.07
N VAL A 68 -10.36 12.71 -0.18
CA VAL A 68 -10.23 11.45 0.56
C VAL A 68 -11.30 11.34 1.63
N ASP A 69 -11.56 12.41 2.39
CA ASP A 69 -12.63 12.40 3.41
C ASP A 69 -14.01 12.19 2.79
N GLU A 70 -14.27 12.81 1.63
CA GLU A 70 -15.50 12.60 0.88
C GLU A 70 -15.64 11.14 0.41
N TYR A 71 -14.59 10.57 -0.17
CA TYR A 71 -14.59 9.15 -0.56
C TYR A 71 -14.83 8.21 0.61
N LEU A 72 -14.17 8.43 1.74
CA LEU A 72 -14.35 7.62 2.94
C LEU A 72 -15.77 7.77 3.51
N TYR A 73 -16.35 8.96 3.43
CA TYR A 73 -17.73 9.21 3.82
C TYR A 73 -18.72 8.46 2.92
N PHE A 74 -18.56 8.51 1.60
CA PHE A 74 -19.39 7.75 0.67
C PHE A 74 -19.26 6.24 0.84
N ALA A 75 -18.06 5.74 1.11
CA ALA A 75 -17.86 4.33 1.45
C ALA A 75 -18.62 3.97 2.73
N ALA A 76 -18.56 4.80 3.77
CA ALA A 76 -19.30 4.59 5.01
C ALA A 76 -20.83 4.59 4.79
N GLN A 77 -21.35 5.52 3.98
CA GLN A 77 -22.77 5.56 3.62
C GLN A 77 -23.18 4.30 2.86
N THR A 78 -22.42 3.92 1.84
CA THR A 78 -22.66 2.70 1.06
C THR A 78 -22.72 1.44 1.94
N ALA A 79 -21.82 1.35 2.93
CA ALA A 79 -21.84 0.24 3.88
C ALA A 79 -23.14 0.24 4.71
N ARG A 80 -23.53 1.40 5.25
CA ARG A 80 -24.74 1.57 6.07
C ARG A 80 -26.02 1.28 5.30
N GLU A 81 -26.14 1.74 4.06
CA GLU A 81 -27.28 1.47 3.18
C GLU A 81 -27.45 -0.04 2.91
N ARG A 82 -26.34 -0.79 2.90
CA ARG A 82 -26.33 -2.25 2.77
C ARG A 82 -26.49 -2.98 4.10
N GLY A 83 -26.63 -2.26 5.22
CA GLY A 83 -26.75 -2.83 6.56
C GLY A 83 -25.43 -3.37 7.14
N PHE A 84 -24.29 -2.96 6.58
CA PHE A 84 -22.96 -3.39 7.02
C PHE A 84 -22.16 -2.25 7.66
N ASP A 85 -21.16 -2.63 8.45
CA ASP A 85 -20.11 -1.72 8.88
C ASP A 85 -19.10 -1.46 7.74
N ILE A 86 -18.42 -0.32 7.76
CA ILE A 86 -17.42 0.06 6.75
C ILE A 86 -16.30 -0.99 6.59
N ASN A 87 -16.00 -1.76 7.64
CA ASN A 87 -15.02 -2.84 7.57
C ASN A 87 -15.36 -3.91 6.51
N PHE A 88 -16.63 -4.07 6.11
CA PHE A 88 -17.03 -4.96 5.02
C PHE A 88 -16.65 -4.45 3.63
N LEU A 89 -16.35 -3.16 3.49
CA LEU A 89 -15.88 -2.58 2.23
C LEU A 89 -14.35 -2.51 2.15
N LYS A 90 -13.65 -2.70 3.28
CA LYS A 90 -12.19 -2.76 3.31
C LYS A 90 -11.71 -4.01 2.60
N ASN A 91 -10.70 -3.84 1.77
CA ASN A 91 -10.03 -4.91 1.06
C ASN A 91 -8.56 -4.95 1.45
N LYS A 92 -8.03 -6.17 1.58
CA LYS A 92 -6.59 -6.39 1.74
C LYS A 92 -5.98 -6.65 0.37
N LEU A 93 -4.94 -5.90 0.03
CA LEU A 93 -4.15 -6.10 -1.19
C LEU A 93 -2.96 -7.04 -0.90
N TYR A 94 -2.79 -8.08 -1.70
CA TYR A 94 -1.75 -9.11 -1.56
C TYR A 94 -1.26 -9.63 -2.92
N HIS A 95 -0.18 -10.41 -2.91
CA HIS A 95 0.57 -10.79 -4.12
C HIS A 95 0.92 -9.58 -5.00
N ILE A 96 1.44 -8.53 -4.35
CA ILE A 96 1.71 -7.25 -5.02
C ILE A 96 3.00 -7.38 -5.81
N GLU A 97 2.92 -7.07 -7.10
CA GLU A 97 4.08 -6.89 -7.97
C GLU A 97 4.04 -5.47 -8.53
N THR A 98 5.24 -4.91 -8.75
CA THR A 98 5.38 -3.59 -9.35
C THR A 98 6.41 -3.62 -10.45
N GLU A 99 6.08 -2.97 -11.57
CA GLU A 99 6.96 -2.84 -12.72
C GLU A 99 7.11 -1.35 -13.05
N THR A 100 8.36 -0.90 -13.18
CA THR A 100 8.65 0.48 -13.58
C THR A 100 8.59 0.59 -15.09
N ILE A 101 7.53 1.22 -15.61
CA ILE A 101 7.32 1.42 -17.05
C ILE A 101 8.21 2.56 -17.56
N SER A 102 8.26 3.66 -16.81
CA SER A 102 9.14 4.79 -17.10
C SER A 102 9.55 5.49 -15.80
N LYS A 103 10.74 6.08 -15.78
CA LYS A 103 11.24 6.83 -14.63
C LYS A 103 12.24 7.89 -15.07
N ASN A 104 12.06 9.10 -14.55
CA ASN A 104 13.06 10.16 -14.50
C ASN A 104 13.25 10.64 -13.05
N ASP A 105 13.96 11.74 -12.84
CA ASP A 105 14.32 12.23 -11.50
C ASP A 105 13.12 12.75 -10.67
N THR A 106 12.04 13.13 -11.36
CA THR A 106 10.88 13.81 -10.76
C THR A 106 9.55 13.12 -11.02
N GLU A 107 9.50 12.16 -11.94
CA GLU A 107 8.29 11.48 -12.39
C GLU A 107 8.58 10.02 -12.72
N ALA A 108 7.62 9.15 -12.43
CA ALA A 108 7.64 7.76 -12.89
C ALA A 108 6.24 7.25 -13.21
N GLN A 109 6.16 6.21 -14.02
CA GLN A 109 4.96 5.41 -14.23
C GLN A 109 5.23 3.99 -13.77
N ILE A 110 4.43 3.53 -12.82
CA ILE A 110 4.58 2.22 -12.20
C ILE A 110 3.31 1.42 -12.49
N ARG A 111 3.46 0.25 -13.09
CA ARG A 111 2.40 -0.73 -13.14
C ARG A 111 2.39 -1.49 -11.82
N ILE A 112 1.22 -1.59 -11.20
CA ILE A 112 0.98 -2.42 -10.03
C ILE A 112 0.01 -3.53 -10.42
N THR A 113 0.39 -4.76 -10.11
CA THR A 113 -0.51 -5.91 -10.18
C THR A 113 -0.68 -6.53 -8.79
N GLY A 114 -1.81 -7.18 -8.57
CA GLY A 114 -2.05 -7.88 -7.32
C GLY A 114 -3.45 -8.43 -7.21
N LYS A 115 -3.79 -8.87 -6.00
CA LYS A 115 -5.09 -9.46 -5.68
C LYS A 115 -5.69 -8.76 -4.47
N ILE A 116 -6.98 -8.46 -4.53
CA ILE A 116 -7.74 -7.89 -3.43
C ILE A 116 -8.81 -8.87 -2.96
N ARG A 117 -9.05 -8.85 -1.66
CA ARG A 117 -10.12 -9.61 -1.01
C ARG A 117 -10.62 -8.81 0.19
N VAL A 118 -11.90 -8.93 0.52
CA VAL A 118 -12.49 -8.31 1.72
C VAL A 118 -11.66 -8.64 2.96
N ALA A 119 -11.35 -7.62 3.75
CA ALA A 119 -10.61 -7.72 5.00
C ALA A 119 -11.51 -8.29 6.13
N ILE A 120 -11.89 -9.55 5.98
CA ILE A 120 -12.73 -10.27 6.96
C ILE A 120 -11.86 -10.66 8.15
N ASN A 121 -12.41 -10.56 9.36
CA ASN A 121 -11.77 -11.10 10.55
C ASN A 121 -11.50 -12.61 10.36
N PRO A 122 -10.25 -13.08 10.57
CA PRO A 122 -9.83 -14.47 10.34
C PRO A 122 -10.56 -15.52 11.20
N VAL A 123 -11.42 -15.10 12.13
CA VAL A 123 -12.29 -15.98 12.94
C VAL A 123 -13.55 -16.43 12.19
N TYR A 124 -13.92 -15.81 11.06
CA TYR A 124 -15.12 -16.17 10.28
C TYR A 124 -14.90 -16.85 8.91
N PRO A 125 -13.87 -17.69 8.68
CA PRO A 125 -13.59 -18.26 7.36
C PRO A 125 -14.68 -19.22 6.89
N VAL A 126 -15.41 -19.86 7.83
CA VAL A 126 -16.53 -20.75 7.52
C VAL A 126 -17.73 -19.96 6.98
N VAL A 127 -18.08 -18.83 7.63
CA VAL A 127 -19.15 -17.93 7.17
C VAL A 127 -18.77 -17.29 5.85
N ALA A 128 -17.51 -16.84 5.74
CA ALA A 128 -16.96 -16.27 4.51
C ALA A 128 -17.11 -17.22 3.31
N LYS A 129 -16.81 -18.51 3.49
CA LYS A 129 -16.96 -19.53 2.44
C LYS A 129 -18.43 -19.81 2.08
N LEU A 130 -19.33 -19.77 3.05
CA LEU A 130 -20.75 -20.10 2.84
C LEU A 130 -21.48 -19.01 2.04
N PHE A 131 -21.08 -17.75 2.22
CA PHE A 131 -21.72 -16.58 1.59
C PHE A 131 -20.89 -16.00 0.43
N ASP A 132 -19.84 -16.69 -0.01
CA ASP A 132 -18.84 -16.19 -0.98
C ASP A 132 -18.26 -14.80 -0.61
N ILE A 133 -18.28 -14.46 0.68
CA ILE A 133 -17.67 -13.24 1.20
C ILE A 133 -16.17 -13.51 1.20
N GLY A 134 -15.50 -13.13 0.12
CA GLY A 134 -14.07 -13.44 -0.05
C GLY A 134 -13.63 -13.73 -1.47
N SER A 135 -14.47 -13.43 -2.47
CA SER A 135 -14.04 -13.38 -3.87
C SER A 135 -12.74 -12.59 -3.99
N THR A 136 -11.79 -13.19 -4.72
CA THR A 136 -10.51 -12.57 -5.01
C THR A 136 -10.64 -11.85 -6.33
N HIS A 137 -10.34 -10.56 -6.36
CA HIS A 137 -10.34 -9.77 -7.58
C HIS A 137 -8.92 -9.36 -7.92
N GLU A 138 -8.60 -9.34 -9.21
CA GLU A 138 -7.30 -8.89 -9.69
C GLU A 138 -7.25 -7.38 -9.80
N VAL A 139 -6.09 -6.82 -9.50
CA VAL A 139 -5.73 -5.43 -9.70
C VAL A 139 -4.62 -5.41 -10.73
N ASP A 140 -4.78 -4.62 -11.78
CA ASP A 140 -3.74 -4.29 -12.75
C ASP A 140 -3.96 -2.84 -13.19
N LYS A 141 -3.06 -1.96 -12.76
CA LYS A 141 -3.15 -0.52 -13.04
C LYS A 141 -1.78 0.07 -13.27
N ILE A 142 -1.72 1.06 -14.15
CA ILE A 142 -0.56 1.94 -14.31
C ILE A 142 -0.85 3.23 -13.55
N ILE A 143 0.03 3.55 -12.61
CA ILE A 143 -0.09 4.69 -11.72
C ILE A 143 1.07 5.63 -11.98
N ARG A 144 0.74 6.91 -12.20
CA ARG A 144 1.72 7.99 -12.34
C ARG A 144 2.09 8.49 -10.95
N VAL A 145 3.39 8.66 -10.71
CA VAL A 145 3.92 9.26 -9.50
C VAL A 145 4.83 10.43 -9.81
N ILE A 146 4.76 11.46 -8.98
CA ILE A 146 5.61 12.65 -9.04
C ILE A 146 6.31 12.83 -7.71
N LYS A 147 7.56 13.27 -7.76
CA LYS A 147 8.35 13.62 -6.59
C LYS A 147 8.02 15.05 -6.15
N GLU A 148 7.29 15.18 -5.05
CA GLU A 148 6.93 16.45 -4.41
C GLU A 148 7.58 16.52 -3.01
N ASP A 149 8.23 17.63 -2.68
CA ASP A 149 8.87 17.84 -1.37
C ASP A 149 9.85 16.72 -0.96
N GLY A 150 10.53 16.12 -1.94
CA GLY A 150 11.46 15.00 -1.73
C GLY A 150 10.80 13.63 -1.60
N GLN A 151 9.46 13.53 -1.67
CA GLN A 151 8.71 12.28 -1.58
C GLN A 151 7.97 11.96 -2.88
N TRP A 152 7.97 10.69 -3.27
CA TRP A 152 7.16 10.17 -4.36
C TRP A 152 5.70 10.09 -3.92
N LYS A 153 4.83 10.68 -4.72
CA LYS A 153 3.38 10.73 -4.51
C LYS A 153 2.64 10.35 -5.77
N VAL A 154 1.52 9.67 -5.62
CA VAL A 154 0.60 9.30 -6.66
C VAL A 154 -0.15 10.53 -7.17
N CYS A 155 -0.07 10.72 -8.47
CA CYS A 155 -0.71 11.79 -9.22
C CYS A 155 -1.62 11.19 -10.30
N GLY A 156 -2.75 11.81 -10.59
CA GLY A 156 -3.65 11.44 -11.69
C GLY A 156 -4.81 10.53 -11.25
N ASN A 157 -5.05 9.44 -11.97
CA ASN A 157 -6.18 8.56 -11.67
C ASN A 157 -5.91 7.74 -10.39
N LEU A 158 -6.62 8.09 -9.31
CA LEU A 158 -6.48 7.49 -7.99
C LEU A 158 -7.45 6.29 -7.84
N PHE A 159 -7.38 5.32 -8.75
CA PHE A 159 -8.42 4.28 -8.89
C PHE A 159 -9.84 4.89 -9.01
N SER A 160 -10.72 4.63 -8.04
CA SER A 160 -12.09 5.14 -8.02
C SER A 160 -12.25 6.46 -7.25
N LEU A 161 -11.20 6.98 -6.59
CA LEU A 161 -11.26 8.29 -5.90
C LEU A 161 -11.61 9.43 -6.87
N THR A 162 -11.35 9.26 -8.17
CA THR A 162 -11.64 10.27 -9.20
C THR A 162 -12.90 9.95 -10.02
N SER A 163 -13.69 8.95 -9.63
CA SER A 163 -14.93 8.54 -10.33
C SER A 163 -16.19 8.68 -9.48
N ILE A 164 -16.11 9.50 -8.41
CA ILE A 164 -17.25 9.88 -7.57
C ILE A 164 -17.89 11.12 -8.19
#